data_AF-A0A0S2ZL75-F1
#
_entry.id   AF-A0A0S2ZL75-F1
#
_cell.length_a   1.000
_cell.length_b   1.000
_cell.length_c   1.000
_cell.angle_alpha   90.00
_cell.angle_beta   90.00
_cell.angle_gamma   90.00
#
_symmetry.space_group_name_H-M   'P 1'
#
loop_
_entity.id
_entity.type
_entity.pdbx_description
1 polymer ?
#
loop_
_entity_poly.entity_id
_entity_poly.type
_entity_poly.pdbx_seq_one_letter_code
_entity_poly.pdbx_strand_id
1 'polypeptide(L)'
;MLEIIGKSLNGIVLGTKRNEIGEELLNSSGYFFEFDKKNEIQSEANLIIISVLDRKEFSLNGKIISFQNLSKFIKSEKNIAEQEDDGYSYIFPEYNLLLYVDYIAQSFMQILIYDDSLKDLYERQINV
;
A
#
# COMPACT_ATOMS: atom_id res chain seq x y z
N MET A 1 -12.18 -1.83 10.09
CA MET A 1 -11.48 -2.67 9.11
C MET A 1 -10.74 -1.73 8.16
N LEU A 2 -9.51 -2.05 7.76
CA LEU A 2 -8.81 -1.24 6.76
C LEU A 2 -9.50 -1.43 5.40
N GLU A 3 -9.78 -0.34 4.70
CA GLU A 3 -10.44 -0.35 3.41
C GLU A 3 -9.62 0.40 2.37
N ILE A 4 -9.39 -0.25 1.23
CA ILE A 4 -8.74 0.33 0.06
C ILE A 4 -9.78 0.38 -1.06
N ILE A 5 -10.04 1.58 -1.56
CA ILE A 5 -10.92 1.81 -2.71
C ILE A 5 -10.18 2.69 -3.71
N GLY A 6 -9.84 2.13 -4.87
CA GLY A 6 -8.99 2.78 -5.86
C GLY A 6 -7.70 3.31 -5.24
N LYS A 7 -7.49 4.63 -5.33
CA LYS A 7 -6.29 5.32 -4.81
C LYS A 7 -6.41 5.78 -3.35
N SER A 8 -7.36 5.24 -2.60
CA SER A 8 -7.62 5.65 -1.22
C SER A 8 -7.45 4.51 -0.23
N LEU A 9 -7.01 4.84 0.98
CA LEU A 9 -6.94 3.93 2.12
C LEU A 9 -7.66 4.60 3.30
N ASN A 10 -8.76 4.00 3.76
CA ASN A 10 -9.70 4.56 4.75
C ASN A 10 -10.14 6.00 4.42
N GLY A 11 -10.36 6.28 3.13
CA GLY A 11 -10.75 7.61 2.65
C GLY A 11 -9.60 8.62 2.49
N ILE A 12 -8.37 8.26 2.87
CA ILE A 12 -7.18 9.08 2.64
C ILE A 12 -6.70 8.82 1.22
N VAL A 13 -6.71 9.85 0.38
CA VAL A 13 -6.51 9.71 -1.07
C VAL A 13 -5.06 10.07 -1.45
N LEU A 14 -4.39 9.20 -2.20
CA LEU A 14 -3.10 9.52 -2.83
C LEU A 14 -3.25 10.76 -3.74
N GLY A 15 -2.23 11.61 -3.74
CA GLY A 15 -2.21 12.89 -4.43
C GLY A 15 -2.76 14.07 -3.60
N THR A 16 -3.36 13.82 -2.43
CA THR A 16 -3.78 14.89 -1.51
C THR A 16 -2.56 15.68 -1.02
N LYS A 17 -2.66 17.01 -0.94
CA LYS A 17 -1.56 17.83 -0.42
C LYS A 17 -1.40 17.63 1.08
N ARG A 18 -0.18 17.69 1.59
CA ARG A 18 0.10 17.54 3.02
C ARG A 18 -0.74 18.46 3.91
N ASN A 19 -0.89 19.74 3.54
CA ASN A 19 -1.66 20.72 4.30
C ASN A 19 -3.19 20.50 4.28
N GLU A 20 -3.69 19.63 3.41
CA GLU A 20 -5.10 19.23 3.36
C GLU A 20 -5.38 18.02 4.27
N ILE A 21 -4.33 17.34 4.74
CA ILE A 21 -4.44 16.22 5.68
C ILE A 21 -4.34 16.78 7.11
N GLY A 22 -5.33 16.47 7.93
CA GLY A 22 -5.34 16.93 9.32
C GLY A 22 -4.12 16.42 10.10
N GLU A 23 -3.51 17.29 10.91
CA GLU A 23 -2.34 16.97 11.74
C GLU A 23 -2.59 15.77 12.67
N GLU A 24 -3.81 15.60 13.20
CA GLU A 24 -4.16 14.43 14.01
C GLU A 24 -3.99 13.12 13.25
N LEU A 25 -4.32 13.13 11.95
CA LEU A 25 -4.17 11.96 11.10
C LEU A 25 -2.70 11.73 10.72
N LEU A 26 -1.96 12.79 10.39
CA LEU A 26 -0.51 12.70 10.11
C LEU A 26 0.28 12.13 11.29
N ASN A 27 -0.18 12.38 12.50
CA ASN A 27 0.42 11.89 13.75
C ASN A 27 -0.27 10.61 14.28
N SER A 28 -1.22 10.05 13.53
CA SER A 28 -1.97 8.87 13.95
C SER A 28 -1.05 7.65 14.01
N SER A 29 -1.08 6.94 15.13
CA SER A 29 -0.36 5.68 15.26
C SER A 29 -0.99 4.64 14.34
N GLY A 30 -0.17 4.11 13.42
CA GLY A 30 -0.55 3.01 12.54
C GLY A 30 -0.74 3.36 11.07
N TYR A 31 -0.58 4.63 10.68
CA TYR A 31 -0.39 5.05 9.29
C TYR A 31 0.99 5.64 9.10
N PHE A 32 1.58 5.38 7.94
CA PHE A 32 2.81 5.98 7.49
C PHE A 32 2.55 6.64 6.15
N PHE A 33 2.92 7.92 6.06
CA PHE A 33 2.70 8.74 4.88
C PHE A 33 4.05 9.15 4.29
N GLU A 34 4.23 8.93 2.99
CA GLU A 34 5.35 9.51 2.25
C GLU A 34 4.83 10.58 1.28
N PHE A 35 5.50 11.73 1.28
CA PHE A 35 5.17 12.87 0.45
C PHE A 35 6.25 13.09 -0.61
N ASP A 36 5.84 13.55 -1.79
CA ASP A 36 6.78 13.84 -2.87
C ASP A 36 7.73 14.98 -2.51
N LYS A 37 9.00 14.61 -2.34
CA LYS A 37 10.10 15.50 -1.96
C LYS A 37 10.51 16.47 -3.07
N LYS A 38 9.98 16.32 -4.30
CA LYS A 38 10.25 17.24 -5.41
C LYS A 38 9.57 18.60 -5.26
N ASN A 39 8.57 18.71 -4.37
CA ASN A 39 7.89 19.97 -4.13
C ASN A 39 8.78 20.94 -3.33
N GLU A 40 8.96 22.16 -3.85
CA GLU A 40 9.72 23.21 -3.16
C GLU A 40 9.08 23.59 -1.82
N ILE A 41 7.75 23.55 -1.75
CA ILE A 41 6.96 23.84 -0.55
C ILE A 41 6.49 22.53 0.06
N GLN A 42 7.08 22.14 1.20
CA GLN A 42 6.79 20.86 1.86
C GLN A 42 5.32 20.70 2.28
N SER A 43 4.66 21.79 2.69
CA SER A 43 3.24 21.74 3.06
C SER A 43 2.32 21.49 1.87
N GLU A 44 2.79 21.71 0.65
CA GLU A 44 2.04 21.43 -0.57
C GLU A 44 2.46 20.12 -1.23
N ALA A 45 3.36 19.37 -0.60
CA ALA A 45 3.82 18.10 -1.15
C ALA A 45 2.66 17.11 -1.27
N ASN A 46 2.56 16.46 -2.43
CA ASN A 46 1.54 15.46 -2.70
C ASN A 46 1.85 14.17 -1.94
N LEU A 47 0.83 13.56 -1.35
CA LEU A 47 0.92 12.24 -0.73
C LEU A 47 1.12 11.16 -1.81
N ILE A 48 2.24 10.46 -1.78
CA ILE A 48 2.60 9.45 -2.80
C ILE A 48 2.59 8.01 -2.28
N ILE A 49 2.67 7.81 -0.97
CA ILE A 49 2.55 6.49 -0.35
C ILE A 49 1.71 6.59 0.91
N ILE A 50 0.83 5.62 1.11
CA ILE A 50 0.18 5.33 2.38
C ILE A 50 0.49 3.89 2.74
N SER A 51 1.04 3.63 3.93
CA SER A 51 1.19 2.28 4.42
C SER A 51 0.72 2.10 5.85
N VAL A 52 0.32 0.88 6.16
CA VAL A 52 -0.08 0.43 7.49
C VAL A 52 0.63 -0.87 7.81
N LEU A 53 1.00 -1.05 9.07
CA LEU A 53 1.72 -2.24 9.52
C LEU A 53 0.79 -3.19 10.29
N ASP A 54 1.18 -4.45 10.36
CA ASP A 54 0.61 -5.47 11.24
C ASP A 54 -0.92 -5.56 11.16
N ARG A 55 -1.41 -6.08 10.03
CA ARG A 55 -2.84 -6.33 9.81
C ARG A 55 -3.09 -7.81 9.52
N LYS A 56 -4.24 -8.30 9.99
CA LYS A 56 -4.71 -9.67 9.69
C LYS A 56 -5.53 -9.73 8.42
N GLU A 57 -6.20 -8.64 8.08
CA GLU A 57 -7.06 -8.53 6.90
C GLU A 57 -7.28 -7.06 6.52
N PHE A 58 -7.75 -6.86 5.29
CA PHE A 58 -8.20 -5.59 4.75
C PHE A 58 -9.27 -5.81 3.68
N SER A 59 -10.02 -4.77 3.34
CA SER A 59 -10.92 -4.74 2.20
C SER A 59 -10.22 -4.08 1.01
N LEU A 60 -10.26 -4.72 -0.16
CA LEU A 60 -9.81 -4.16 -1.44
C LEU A 60 -10.99 -4.10 -2.39
N ASN A 61 -11.45 -2.89 -2.71
CA ASN A 61 -12.63 -2.63 -3.55
C ASN A 61 -13.86 -3.45 -3.10
N GLY A 62 -14.08 -3.55 -1.79
CA GLY A 62 -15.19 -4.30 -1.18
C GLY A 62 -14.95 -5.81 -1.00
N LYS A 63 -13.82 -6.35 -1.48
CA LYS A 63 -13.44 -7.74 -1.27
C LYS A 63 -12.50 -7.87 -0.08
N ILE A 64 -12.88 -8.69 0.91
CA ILE A 64 -12.01 -8.96 2.06
C ILE A 64 -10.85 -9.85 1.64
N ILE A 65 -9.62 -9.39 1.90
CA ILE A 65 -8.37 -10.11 1.71
C ILE A 65 -7.79 -10.46 3.08
N SER A 66 -7.53 -11.74 3.30
CA SER A 66 -6.95 -12.28 4.52
C SER A 66 -6.07 -13.46 4.19
N PHE A 67 -5.30 -13.95 5.16
CA PHE A 67 -4.40 -15.09 4.93
C PHE A 67 -5.14 -16.36 4.46
N GLN A 68 -6.40 -16.54 4.86
CA GLN A 68 -7.23 -17.67 4.44
C GLN A 68 -7.50 -17.70 2.92
N ASN A 69 -7.54 -16.52 2.28
CA ASN A 69 -7.84 -16.41 0.85
C ASN A 69 -6.69 -15.81 0.01
N LEU A 70 -5.58 -15.43 0.66
CA LEU A 70 -4.42 -14.81 0.02
C LEU A 70 -3.84 -15.66 -1.10
N SER A 71 -3.69 -16.97 -0.90
CA SER A 71 -3.17 -17.88 -1.92
C SER A 71 -4.03 -17.92 -3.19
N LYS A 72 -5.36 -17.77 -3.03
CA LYS A 72 -6.29 -17.69 -4.16
C LYS A 72 -6.18 -16.33 -4.85
N PHE A 73 -6.04 -15.26 -4.08
CA PHE A 73 -5.86 -13.90 -4.59
C PHE A 73 -4.57 -13.74 -5.39
N ILE A 74 -3.43 -14.18 -4.87
CA ILE A 74 -2.14 -14.16 -5.58
C ILE A 74 -2.21 -14.96 -6.90
N LYS A 75 -2.97 -16.06 -6.93
CA LYS A 75 -3.13 -16.86 -8.16
C LYS A 75 -4.09 -16.24 -9.17
N SER A 76 -5.05 -15.42 -8.74
CA SER A 76 -6.06 -14.82 -9.62
C SER A 76 -5.61 -13.50 -10.23
N GLU A 77 -4.79 -12.73 -9.51
CA GLU A 77 -4.35 -11.41 -9.93
C GLU A 77 -2.93 -11.42 -10.49
N LYS A 78 -2.66 -10.58 -11.49
CA LYS A 78 -1.28 -10.35 -11.96
C LYS A 78 -0.48 -9.67 -10.84
N ASN A 79 0.64 -10.27 -10.49
CA ASN A 79 1.52 -9.75 -9.45
C ASN A 79 3.00 -10.00 -9.77
N ILE A 80 3.86 -9.27 -9.08
CA ILE A 80 5.31 -9.50 -9.00
C ILE A 80 5.58 -9.98 -7.58
N ALA A 81 6.25 -11.12 -7.45
CA ALA A 81 6.62 -11.67 -6.16
C ALA A 81 8.13 -11.49 -5.95
N GLU A 82 8.50 -10.95 -4.80
CA GLU A 82 9.89 -10.80 -4.37
C GLU A 82 10.07 -11.52 -3.02
N GLN A 83 11.15 -12.30 -2.92
CA GLN A 83 11.50 -12.96 -1.67
C GLN A 83 12.27 -11.98 -0.79
N GLU A 84 11.83 -11.84 0.46
CA GLU A 84 12.50 -11.06 1.49
C GLU A 84 13.17 -12.00 2.51
N ASP A 85 13.99 -11.46 3.41
CA ASP A 85 14.68 -12.26 4.43
C ASP A 85 13.70 -12.94 5.40
N ASP A 86 12.60 -12.26 5.75
CA ASP A 86 11.60 -12.70 6.72
C ASP A 86 10.17 -12.86 6.15
N GLY A 87 10.00 -12.81 4.83
CA GLY A 87 8.69 -12.95 4.20
C GLY A 87 8.70 -12.90 2.68
N TYR A 88 7.55 -12.52 2.11
CA TYR A 88 7.42 -12.27 0.68
C TYR A 88 6.68 -10.96 0.44
N SER A 89 7.20 -10.18 -0.51
CA SER A 89 6.54 -9.00 -1.04
C SER A 89 5.77 -9.38 -2.30
N TYR A 90 4.51 -8.96 -2.38
CA TYR A 90 3.67 -9.08 -3.58
C TYR A 90 3.22 -7.71 -4.03
N ILE A 91 3.61 -7.34 -5.25
CA ILE A 91 3.22 -6.09 -5.89
C ILE A 91 2.10 -6.41 -6.87
N PHE A 92 0.98 -5.72 -6.75
CA PHE A 92 -0.19 -5.82 -7.61
C PHE A 92 -0.34 -4.51 -8.41
N PRO A 93 0.25 -4.44 -9.61
CA PRO A 93 0.28 -3.23 -10.45
C PRO A 93 -1.09 -2.63 -10.77
N GLU A 94 -2.11 -3.49 -10.91
CA GLU A 94 -3.47 -3.05 -11.23
C GLU A 94 -4.09 -2.21 -10.10
N TYR A 95 -3.66 -2.43 -8.85
CA TYR A 95 -4.19 -1.77 -7.68
C TYR A 95 -3.22 -0.77 -7.06
N ASN A 96 -2.03 -0.60 -7.63
CA ASN A 96 -0.91 0.09 -7.01
C ASN A 96 -0.70 -0.32 -5.55
N LEU A 97 -0.69 -1.64 -5.31
CA LEU A 97 -0.71 -2.24 -3.99
C LEU A 97 0.54 -3.09 -3.79
N LEU A 98 1.21 -2.91 -2.67
CA LEU A 98 2.25 -3.80 -2.17
C LEU A 98 1.77 -4.45 -0.87
N LEU A 99 1.89 -5.77 -0.81
CA LEU A 99 1.66 -6.57 0.39
C LEU A 99 2.97 -7.20 0.83
N TYR A 100 3.44 -6.84 2.02
CA TYR A 100 4.52 -7.57 2.67
C TYR A 100 3.93 -8.59 3.65
N VAL A 101 4.22 -9.87 3.45
CA VAL A 101 3.51 -10.98 4.08
C VAL A 101 4.46 -11.85 4.91
N ASP A 102 4.11 -12.04 6.18
CA ASP A 102 4.68 -13.05 7.06
C ASP A 102 3.78 -14.30 7.04
N TYR A 103 4.32 -15.38 6.46
CA TYR A 103 3.61 -16.67 6.38
C TYR A 103 3.59 -17.45 7.69
N ILE A 104 4.52 -17.19 8.60
CA ILE A 104 4.61 -17.82 9.92
C ILE A 104 3.58 -17.19 10.85
N ALA A 105 3.58 -15.86 10.97
CA ALA A 105 2.61 -15.13 11.80
C ALA A 105 1.23 -15.03 11.15
N GLN A 106 1.09 -15.37 9.87
CA GLN A 106 -0.13 -15.25 9.07
C GLN A 106 -0.70 -13.83 9.14
N SER A 107 0.12 -12.85 8.78
CA SER A 107 -0.23 -11.44 8.79
C SER A 107 0.41 -10.68 7.63
N PHE A 108 -0.23 -9.58 7.28
CA PHE A 108 0.38 -8.54 6.45
C PHE A 108 1.24 -7.69 7.36
N MET A 109 2.56 -7.84 7.25
CA MET A 109 3.53 -6.98 7.92
C MET A 109 3.39 -5.55 7.44
N GLN A 110 3.13 -5.37 6.14
CA GLN A 110 2.82 -4.09 5.54
C GLN A 110 1.74 -4.23 4.48
N ILE A 111 0.80 -3.29 4.48
CA ILE A 111 -0.11 -3.03 3.36
C ILE A 111 0.19 -1.61 2.90
N LEU A 112 0.62 -1.45 1.65
CA LEU A 112 1.06 -0.18 1.10
C LEU A 112 0.34 0.10 -0.21
N ILE A 113 -0.24 1.29 -0.36
CA ILE A 113 -0.69 1.81 -1.65
C ILE A 113 0.22 2.95 -2.10
N TYR A 114 0.48 3.04 -3.40
CA TYR A 114 1.38 4.01 -3.99
C TYR A 114 0.77 4.76 -5.18
N ASP A 115 1.17 6.01 -5.37
CA ASP A 115 0.74 6.81 -6.52
C ASP A 115 1.35 6.29 -7.83
N ASP A 116 0.69 6.56 -8.96
CA ASP A 116 1.16 6.11 -10.28
C ASP A 116 2.57 6.62 -10.62
N SER A 117 2.98 7.76 -10.05
CA SER A 117 4.34 8.28 -10.18
C SER A 117 5.44 7.34 -9.68
N LEU A 118 5.09 6.31 -8.90
CA LEU A 118 6.02 5.31 -8.36
C LEU A 118 5.94 3.95 -9.07
N LYS A 119 5.14 3.81 -10.14
CA LYS A 119 5.04 2.54 -10.88
C LYS A 119 6.39 2.03 -11.36
N ASP A 120 7.19 2.89 -11.98
CA ASP A 120 8.53 2.51 -12.47
C ASP A 120 9.49 2.13 -11.34
N LEU A 121 9.21 2.49 -10.08
CA LEU A 121 10.01 2.06 -8.93
C LEU A 121 9.64 0.64 -8.51
N TYR A 122 8.34 0.35 -8.37
CA TYR A 122 7.84 -0.92 -7.85
C TYR A 122 7.68 -2.00 -8.93
N GLU A 123 7.43 -1.63 -10.18
CA GLU A 123 7.05 -2.56 -11.25
C GLU A 123 8.20 -2.94 -12.18
N ARG A 124 9.45 -2.66 -11.76
CA ARG A 124 10.66 -2.81 -12.60
C ARG A 124 10.84 -4.18 -13.24
N GLN A 125 10.21 -5.22 -12.70
CA GLN A 125 10.35 -6.59 -13.18
C GLN A 125 9.30 -7.03 -14.22
N ILE A 126 8.37 -6.17 -14.67
CA ILE A 126 7.31 -6.58 -15.63
C ILE A 126 7.83 -6.70 -17.08
N ASN A 127 9.07 -6.29 -17.36
CA ASN A 127 9.65 -6.38 -18.71
C ASN A 127 10.63 -7.55 -18.84
N VAL A 128 10.12 -8.79 -18.90
CA VAL A 128 10.82 -9.94 -19.50
C VAL A 128 9.83 -10.78 -20.30
#